data_AF-A0A7C3LNT9-F1
#
_entry.id   AF-A0A7C3LNT9-F1
#
_cell.length_a   1.000
_cell.length_b   1.000
_cell.length_c   1.000
_cell.angle_alpha   90.00
_cell.angle_beta   90.00
_cell.angle_gamma   90.00
#
_symmetry.space_group_name_H-M   'P 1'
#
loop_
_entity.id
_entity.type
_entity.pdbx_description
1 polymer ?
#
loop_
_entity_poly.entity_id
_entity_poly.type
_entity_poly.pdbx_seq_one_letter_code
_entity_poly.pdbx_strand_id
1 'polypeptide(L)'
;MYYFFSLFVFFTFSSFLQANDYTDFRLVTRKNISHILIESYGENTYLTILASSPGVHAFKSTPHHLKYFCESSRACLKELRQLNKYLIEGKEIGLYLSGTSIREFVYYPL
;
A
#
# COMPACT_ATOMS: atom_id res chain seq x y z
N MET A 1 -44.32 -29.69 32.29
CA MET A 1 -44.72 -29.91 30.88
C MET A 1 -43.64 -29.34 29.99
N TYR A 2 -43.03 -30.20 29.17
CA TYR A 2 -42.07 -29.87 28.13
C TYR A 2 -42.79 -29.27 26.92
N TYR A 3 -42.26 -28.18 26.35
CA TYR A 3 -42.21 -27.92 24.90
C TYR A 3 -40.94 -27.05 24.69
N PHE A 4 -39.89 -27.66 24.12
CA PHE A 4 -39.45 -27.46 22.72
C PHE A 4 -38.78 -26.09 22.51
N PHE A 5 -37.44 -25.95 22.56
CA PHE A 5 -36.46 -26.46 21.58
C PHE A 5 -36.75 -25.99 20.14
N SER A 6 -36.36 -24.76 19.83
CA SER A 6 -36.09 -24.20 18.48
C SER A 6 -35.84 -22.70 18.68
N LEU A 7 -34.61 -22.21 18.79
CA LEU A 7 -33.68 -21.96 17.69
C LEU A 7 -32.26 -22.06 18.27
N PHE A 8 -31.61 -23.23 18.22
CA PHE A 8 -30.68 -23.53 17.13
C PHE A 8 -30.38 -22.34 16.19
N VAL A 9 -29.13 -21.87 16.30
CA VAL A 9 -28.30 -21.45 15.16
C VAL A 9 -28.65 -20.10 14.55
N PHE A 10 -28.16 -19.06 15.22
CA PHE A 10 -27.29 -18.06 14.59
C PHE A 10 -26.13 -17.88 15.58
N PHE A 11 -24.96 -18.54 15.47
CA PHE A 11 -24.05 -18.51 14.33
C PHE A 11 -24.17 -17.15 13.65
N THR A 12 -23.53 -16.13 14.18
CA THR A 12 -22.17 -15.80 13.75
C THR A 12 -21.36 -15.25 14.93
N PHE A 13 -20.26 -15.91 15.31
CA PHE A 13 -18.94 -15.53 14.79
C PHE A 13 -18.75 -14.00 14.76
N SER A 14 -18.79 -13.33 15.91
CA SER A 14 -18.10 -12.04 16.07
C SER A 14 -16.64 -12.30 16.41
N SER A 15 -15.99 -13.10 15.57
CA SER A 15 -14.54 -13.22 15.54
C SER A 15 -14.06 -12.26 14.46
N PHE A 16 -12.97 -11.55 14.74
CA PHE A 16 -12.19 -10.75 13.79
C PHE A 16 -12.77 -9.40 13.35
N LEU A 17 -12.46 -8.39 14.15
CA LEU A 17 -11.76 -7.21 13.61
C LEU A 17 -10.66 -6.84 14.61
N GLN A 18 -9.73 -7.78 14.81
CA GLN A 18 -8.41 -7.39 15.27
C GLN A 18 -7.80 -6.64 14.08
N ALA A 19 -7.92 -5.31 14.10
CA ALA A 19 -7.12 -4.45 13.25
C ALA A 19 -5.67 -4.70 13.66
N ASN A 20 -5.07 -5.75 13.10
CA ASN A 20 -3.64 -5.91 13.12
C ASN A 20 -3.10 -4.72 12.32
N ASP A 21 -2.65 -3.70 13.03
CA ASP A 21 -1.85 -2.60 12.48
C ASP A 21 -0.47 -3.19 12.12
N TYR A 22 -0.45 -4.10 11.14
CA TYR A 22 0.78 -4.50 10.47
C TYR A 22 1.19 -3.31 9.61
N THR A 23 2.02 -2.44 10.17
CA THR A 23 2.85 -1.54 9.38
C THR A 23 3.84 -2.39 8.60
N ASP A 24 3.43 -2.81 7.40
CA ASP A 24 4.28 -3.56 6.48
C ASP A 24 5.34 -2.61 5.92
N PHE A 25 6.61 -2.82 6.29
CA PHE A 25 7.74 -2.13 5.66
C PHE A 25 8.19 -2.88 4.41
N ARG A 26 8.44 -2.17 3.30
CA ARG A 26 8.97 -2.75 2.06
C ARG A 26 10.12 -1.94 1.50
N LEU A 27 11.18 -2.62 1.10
CA LEU A 27 12.24 -2.03 0.26
C LEU A 27 11.91 -2.26 -1.21
N VAL A 28 11.93 -1.19 -1.99
CA VAL A 28 11.67 -1.25 -3.43
C VAL A 28 12.78 -0.56 -4.21
N THR A 29 13.05 -1.10 -5.40
CA THR A 29 13.94 -0.50 -6.40
C THR A 29 13.17 -0.19 -7.68
N ARG A 30 13.84 0.41 -8.66
CA ARG A 30 13.27 0.61 -10.01
C ARG A 30 12.78 -0.68 -10.66
N LYS A 31 13.37 -1.84 -10.33
CA LYS A 31 12.95 -3.15 -10.86
C LYS A 31 11.59 -3.58 -10.32
N ASN A 32 11.22 -3.11 -9.13
CA ASN A 32 9.96 -3.44 -8.47
C ASN A 32 8.85 -2.47 -8.86
N ILE A 33 9.17 -1.28 -9.38
CA ILE A 33 8.17 -0.27 -9.73
C ILE A 33 7.96 -0.27 -11.23
N SER A 34 6.75 -0.61 -11.66
CA SER A 34 6.37 -0.57 -13.07
C SER A 34 6.00 0.86 -13.50
N HIS A 35 5.01 1.46 -12.85
CA HIS A 35 4.48 2.79 -13.17
C HIS A 35 4.24 3.61 -11.90
N ILE A 36 4.29 4.93 -12.06
CA ILE A 36 3.92 5.90 -11.04
C ILE A 36 2.95 6.87 -11.70
N LEU A 37 1.79 7.07 -11.07
CA LEU A 37 0.69 7.88 -11.57
C LEU A 37 0.32 8.90 -10.51
N ILE A 38 -0.12 10.09 -10.94
CA ILE A 38 -0.82 11.03 -10.06
C ILE A 38 -2.30 10.91 -10.37
N GLU A 39 -3.08 10.52 -9.36
CA GLU A 39 -4.52 10.34 -9.44
C GLU A 39 -5.20 11.39 -8.55
N SER A 40 -6.28 12.00 -9.03
CA SER A 40 -7.11 12.88 -8.20
C SER A 40 -8.49 12.27 -8.05
N TYR A 41 -8.98 12.20 -6.81
CA TYR A 41 -10.30 11.67 -6.48
C TYR A 41 -11.01 12.63 -5.54
N GLY A 42 -11.98 13.37 -6.08
CA GLY A 42 -12.59 14.50 -5.36
C GLY A 42 -11.56 15.59 -5.08
N GLU A 43 -11.46 16.01 -3.82
CA GLU A 43 -10.49 17.02 -3.36
C GLU A 43 -9.11 16.43 -3.04
N ASN A 44 -9.00 15.09 -3.03
CA ASN A 44 -7.77 14.42 -2.64
C ASN A 44 -6.92 14.09 -3.87
N THR A 45 -5.61 14.30 -3.75
CA THR A 45 -4.64 13.88 -4.76
C THR A 45 -3.74 12.79 -4.18
N TYR A 46 -3.50 11.75 -4.99
CA TYR A 46 -2.72 10.58 -4.62
C TYR A 46 -1.58 10.38 -5.62
N LEU A 47 -0.44 9.94 -5.10
CA LEU A 47 0.63 9.36 -5.88
C LEU A 47 0.47 7.84 -5.81
N THR A 48 0.08 7.24 -6.92
CA THR A 48 -0.17 5.79 -7.03
C THR A 48 1.04 5.11 -7.67
N ILE A 49 1.63 4.15 -6.95
CA ILE A 49 2.76 3.35 -7.39
C ILE A 49 2.28 1.94 -7.69
N LEU A 50 2.58 1.46 -8.90
CA LEU A 50 2.35 0.07 -9.29
C LEU A 50 3.61 -0.75 -9.02
N ALA A 51 3.65 -1.36 -7.83
CA ALA A 51 4.80 -2.13 -7.38
C ALA A 51 4.55 -3.65 -7.48
N SER A 52 5.53 -4.39 -8.01
CA SER A 52 5.62 -5.84 -7.92
C SER A 52 6.27 -6.24 -6.60
N SER A 53 5.90 -7.41 -6.07
CA SER A 53 6.45 -7.89 -4.81
C SER A 53 7.94 -8.24 -4.98
N PRO A 54 8.84 -7.89 -4.04
CA PRO A 54 10.29 -8.12 -4.15
C PRO A 54 10.74 -9.59 -4.06
N GLY A 55 9.84 -10.56 -4.17
CA GLY A 55 10.19 -11.99 -4.15
C GLY A 55 10.92 -12.44 -5.42
N VAL A 56 11.84 -13.41 -5.28
CA VAL A 56 12.62 -14.05 -6.37
C VAL A 56 11.73 -14.67 -7.48
N HIS A 57 10.43 -14.81 -7.21
CA HIS A 57 9.40 -15.25 -8.17
C HIS A 57 8.49 -14.08 -8.65
N ALA A 58 9.01 -12.85 -8.72
CA ALA A 58 8.29 -11.66 -9.15
C ALA A 58 7.72 -11.73 -10.59
N PHE A 59 8.16 -12.69 -11.40
CA PHE A 59 7.64 -12.93 -12.76
C PHE A 59 6.13 -13.23 -12.80
N LYS A 60 5.49 -13.52 -11.64
CA LYS A 60 4.04 -13.68 -11.51
C LYS A 60 3.42 -12.93 -10.32
N SER A 61 4.15 -12.03 -9.64
CA SER A 61 3.56 -11.31 -8.51
C SER A 61 2.52 -10.33 -9.02
N THR A 62 1.29 -10.41 -8.51
CA THR A 62 0.24 -9.44 -8.81
C THR A 62 0.73 -8.03 -8.47
N PRO A 63 0.72 -7.08 -9.41
CA PRO A 63 1.09 -5.70 -9.12
C PRO A 63 0.12 -5.13 -8.08
N HIS A 64 0.68 -4.54 -7.03
CA HIS A 64 -0.11 -3.88 -6.00
C HIS A 64 -0.14 -2.38 -6.29
N HIS A 65 -1.36 -1.82 -6.28
CA HIS A 65 -1.60 -0.39 -6.37
C HIS A 65 -1.39 0.20 -4.98
N LEU A 66 -0.25 0.85 -4.77
CA LEU A 66 0.10 1.49 -3.51
C LEU A 66 -0.15 3.00 -3.62
N LYS A 67 -0.94 3.57 -2.71
CA LYS A 67 -1.38 4.97 -2.78
C LYS A 67 -0.78 5.80 -1.67
N TYR A 68 -0.01 6.83 -2.02
CA TYR A 68 0.43 7.85 -1.10
C TYR A 68 -0.47 9.08 -1.22
N PHE A 69 -1.04 9.53 -0.10
CA PHE A 69 -1.85 10.74 -0.09
C PHE A 69 -0.96 11.99 -0.13
N CYS A 70 -1.32 12.95 -0.96
CA CYS A 70 -0.67 14.25 -1.05
C CYS A 70 -1.64 15.35 -0.68
N GLU A 71 -1.21 16.28 0.18
CA GLU A 71 -1.99 17.46 0.55
C GLU A 71 -2.37 18.34 -0.65
N SER A 72 -1.59 18.29 -1.74
CA SER A 72 -1.88 19.01 -2.98
C SER A 72 -1.21 18.35 -4.18
N SER A 73 -1.68 18.67 -5.38
CA SER A 73 -1.05 18.22 -6.64
C SER A 73 0.40 18.68 -6.76
N ARG A 74 0.74 19.85 -6.20
CA ARG A 74 2.12 20.35 -6.16
C ARG A 74 3.01 19.53 -5.22
N ALA A 75 2.49 19.11 -4.07
CA ALA A 75 3.19 18.21 -3.15
C ALA A 75 3.45 16.85 -3.82
N CYS A 76 2.44 16.30 -4.49
CA CYS A 76 2.56 15.06 -5.25
C CYS A 76 3.61 15.13 -6.37
N LEU A 77 3.68 16.25 -7.10
CA LEU A 77 4.72 16.47 -8.11
C LEU A 77 6.12 16.56 -7.50
N LYS A 78 6.26 17.17 -6.32
CA LYS A 78 7.55 17.25 -5.62
C LYS A 78 7.99 15.85 -5.18
N GLU A 79 7.08 15.09 -4.58
CA GLU A 79 7.33 13.71 -4.14
C GLU A 79 7.68 12.80 -5.33
N LEU A 80 6.91 12.89 -6.43
CA LEU A 80 7.19 12.17 -7.67
C LEU A 80 8.59 12.46 -8.21
N ARG A 81 9.03 13.72 -8.19
CA ARG A 81 10.37 14.09 -8.66
C ARG A 81 11.46 13.51 -7.77
N GLN A 82 11.27 13.53 -6.46
CA GLN A 82 12.21 12.94 -5.51
C GLN A 82 12.28 11.42 -5.67
N LEU A 83 11.14 10.75 -5.74
CA LEU A 83 11.02 9.32 -6.00
C LEU A 83 11.71 8.94 -7.31
N ASN A 84 11.39 9.62 -8.41
CA ASN A 84 12.01 9.36 -9.71
C ASN A 84 13.53 9.56 -9.68
N LYS A 85 14.03 10.59 -8.99
CA LYS A 85 15.46 10.83 -8.84
C LYS A 85 16.15 9.62 -8.20
N TYR A 86 15.63 9.12 -7.07
CA TYR A 86 16.20 7.97 -6.38
C TYR A 86 16.13 6.68 -7.23
N LEU A 87 15.02 6.49 -7.94
CA LEU A 87 14.85 5.33 -8.82
C LEU A 87 15.79 5.36 -10.03
N ILE A 88 16.06 6.53 -10.62
CA ILE A 88 17.02 6.71 -11.73
C ILE A 88 18.45 6.49 -11.24
N GLU A 89 18.76 6.93 -10.02
CA GLU A 89 20.06 6.69 -9.37
C GLU A 89 20.26 5.22 -8.94
N GLY A 90 19.24 4.36 -9.13
CA GLY A 90 19.31 2.94 -8.78
C GLY A 90 19.24 2.67 -7.27
N LYS A 91 18.81 3.65 -6.47
CA LYS A 91 18.74 3.55 -5.02
C LYS A 91 17.52 2.75 -4.56
N GLU A 92 17.65 2.16 -3.38
CA GLU A 92 16.54 1.53 -2.67
C GLU A 92 15.72 2.60 -1.94
N ILE A 93 14.41 2.42 -1.94
CA ILE A 93 13.45 3.29 -1.27
C ILE A 93 12.65 2.43 -0.29
N GLY A 94 12.58 2.86 0.96
CA GLY A 94 11.73 2.23 1.96
C GLY A 94 10.30 2.76 1.84
N LEU A 95 9.32 1.86 1.90
CA LEU A 95 7.89 2.19 1.93
C LEU A 95 7.31 1.67 3.24
N TYR A 96 6.79 2.56 4.08
CA TYR A 96 5.93 2.17 5.19
C TYR A 96 4.49 2.09 4.71
N LEU A 97 3.89 0.91 4.81
CA LEU A 97 2.56 0.64 4.30
C LEU A 97 1.54 0.46 5.42
N SER A 98 0.30 0.75 5.07
CA SER A 98 -0.91 0.49 5.84
C SER A 98 -1.94 -0.07 4.89
N GLY A 99 -1.92 -1.39 4.72
CA GLY A 99 -2.65 -2.05 3.64
C GLY A 99 -2.11 -1.62 2.27
N THR A 100 -2.97 -0.99 1.47
CA THR A 100 -2.61 -0.45 0.13
C THR A 100 -2.18 1.01 0.16
N SER A 101 -2.18 1.66 1.33
CA SER A 101 -1.73 3.04 1.46
C SER A 101 -0.27 3.10 1.88
N ILE A 102 0.49 3.99 1.27
CA ILE A 102 1.84 4.36 1.69
C ILE A 102 1.67 5.46 2.73
N ARG A 103 2.17 5.22 3.94
CA ARG A 103 2.22 6.23 5.01
C ARG A 103 3.42 7.15 4.81
N GLU A 104 4.57 6.58 4.44
CA GLU A 104 5.83 7.33 4.35
C GLU A 104 6.80 6.68 3.36
N PHE A 105 7.56 7.54 2.67
CA PHE A 105 8.73 7.17 1.88
C PHE A 105 10.01 7.44 2.67
N VAL A 106 10.87 6.43 2.78
CA VAL A 106 12.21 6.56 3.37
C VAL A 106 13.25 6.57 2.26
N TYR A 107 14.00 7.67 2.20
CA TYR A 107 15.07 7.87 1.24
C TYR A 107 16.42 7.75 1.95
N TYR A 108 17.17 6.68 1.66
CA TYR A 108 18.46 6.45 2.30
C TYR A 108 19.56 7.30 1.63
N PRO A 109 20.32 8.11 2.39
CA PRO A 109 21.50 8.79 1.87
C PRO A 109 22.59 7.75 1.54
N LEU A 110 23.44 8.10 0.58
CA LEU A 110 24.63 7.33 0.18
C LEU A 110 25.62 7.19 1.33
#